data_AF-A0A958TFD0-F1
#
_entry.id   AF-A0A958TFD0-F1
#
_cell.length_a   1.000
_cell.length_b   1.000
_cell.length_c   1.000
_cell.angle_alpha   90.00
_cell.angle_beta   90.00
_cell.angle_gamma   90.00
#
_symmetry.space_group_name_H-M   'P 1'
#
loop_
_entity.id
_entity.type
_entity.pdbx_description
1 polymer ?
#
loop_
_entity_poly.entity_id
_entity_poly.type
_entity_poly.pdbx_seq_one_letter_code
_entity_poly.pdbx_strand_id
1 'polypeptide(L)'
;MKFIETLKNVWKITELKDRILLTLGLLLVYRFGAQVVLPGIDAAQLEALANNTNSGLLGLLNAFTGGAFAKASVFALGIMPYISASIVVQLMGIA
;
A
#
# COMPACT_ATOMS: atom_id res chain seq x y z
N MET A 1 -21.46 -12.78 21.86
CA MET A 1 -20.01 -12.49 21.76
C MET A 1 -19.32 -13.37 20.71
N LYS A 2 -19.96 -13.61 19.55
CA LYS A 2 -19.44 -14.57 18.55
C LYS A 2 -18.14 -14.09 17.88
N PHE A 3 -17.99 -12.79 17.65
CA PHE A 3 -16.80 -12.21 17.01
C PHE A 3 -15.50 -12.45 17.81
N ILE A 4 -15.59 -12.34 19.15
CA ILE A 4 -14.46 -12.56 20.06
C ILE A 4 -14.09 -14.05 20.12
N GLU A 5 -15.08 -14.94 20.06
CA GLU A 5 -14.83 -16.38 19.93
C GLU A 5 -14.17 -16.74 18.61
N THR A 6 -14.58 -16.14 17.49
CA THR A 6 -13.95 -16.35 16.18
C THR A 6 -12.49 -15.92 16.21
N LEU A 7 -12.18 -14.75 16.78
CA LEU A 7 -10.79 -14.29 16.98
C LEU A 7 -9.99 -15.26 17.85
N LYS A 8 -10.56 -15.77 18.94
CA LYS A 8 -9.90 -16.75 19.81
C LYS A 8 -9.69 -18.11 19.12
N ASN A 9 -10.61 -18.52 18.26
CA ASN A 9 -10.51 -19.75 17.47
C ASN A 9 -9.48 -19.65 16.34
N VAL A 10 -9.32 -18.46 15.73
CA VAL A 10 -8.26 -18.19 14.75
C VAL A 10 -6.87 -18.48 15.33
N TRP A 11 -6.67 -18.16 16.61
CA TRP A 11 -5.41 -18.43 17.33
C TRP A 11 -5.23 -19.90 17.75
N LYS A 12 -6.28 -20.71 17.72
CA LYS A 12 -6.20 -22.16 18.00
C LYS A 12 -5.77 -22.97 16.77
N ILE A 13 -6.03 -22.46 15.57
CA ILE A 13 -5.72 -23.16 14.32
C ILE A 13 -4.31 -22.73 13.88
N THR A 14 -3.34 -23.62 14.06
CA THR A 14 -1.92 -23.34 13.75
C THR A 14 -1.72 -22.87 12.31
N GLU A 15 -2.36 -23.54 11.34
CA GLU A 15 -2.25 -23.15 9.92
C GLU A 15 -2.77 -21.73 9.65
N LEU A 16 -3.88 -21.34 10.29
CA LEU A 16 -4.48 -20.02 10.08
C LEU A 16 -3.63 -18.92 10.72
N LYS A 17 -3.09 -19.19 11.92
CA LYS A 17 -2.13 -18.32 12.59
C LYS A 17 -0.89 -18.08 11.74
N ASP A 18 -0.32 -19.12 11.14
CA ASP A 18 0.90 -19.02 10.34
C ASP A 18 0.68 -18.19 9.07
N ARG A 19 -0.47 -18.37 8.39
CA ARG A 19 -0.85 -17.55 7.23
C ARG A 19 -1.02 -16.07 7.60
N ILE A 20 -1.69 -15.78 8.72
CA ILE A 20 -1.89 -14.41 9.21
C ILE A 20 -0.55 -13.76 9.58
N LEU A 21 0.33 -14.50 10.27
CA LEU A 21 1.68 -14.03 10.61
C LEU A 21 2.50 -13.73 9.35
N LEU A 22 2.42 -14.59 8.33
CA LEU A 22 3.08 -14.37 7.05
C LEU A 22 2.55 -13.09 6.38
N THR A 23 1.23 -12.91 6.29
CA THR A 23 0.64 -11.70 5.68
C THR A 23 1.05 -10.44 6.45
N LEU A 24 1.00 -10.46 7.78
CA LEU A 24 1.44 -9.33 8.61
C LEU A 24 2.93 -9.06 8.44
N GLY A 25 3.76 -10.10 8.33
CA GLY A 25 5.18 -9.98 8.04
C GLY A 25 5.44 -9.29 6.69
N LEU A 26 4.75 -9.71 5.64
CA LEU A 26 4.85 -9.07 4.32
C LEU A 26 4.41 -7.60 4.36
N LEU A 27 3.32 -7.28 5.08
CA LEU A 27 2.86 -5.90 5.26
C LEU A 27 3.89 -5.04 6.01
N LEU A 28 4.58 -5.60 7.00
CA LEU A 28 5.67 -4.91 7.69
C LEU A 28 6.83 -4.60 6.75
N VAL A 29 7.27 -5.57 5.94
CA VAL A 29 8.33 -5.36 4.94
C VAL A 29 7.94 -4.26 3.95
N TYR A 30 6.70 -4.29 3.45
CA TYR A 30 6.17 -3.23 2.59
C TYR A 30 6.20 -1.86 3.29
N ARG A 31 5.81 -1.81 4.58
CA ARG A 31 5.81 -0.57 5.37
C ARG A 31 7.22 0.01 5.52
N PHE A 32 8.21 -0.84 5.79
CA PHE A 32 9.62 -0.41 5.85
C PHE A 32 10.12 0.08 4.51
N GLY A 33 9.80 -0.63 3.43
CA GLY A 33 10.14 -0.23 2.07
C GLY A 33 9.58 1.15 1.72
N ALA A 34 8.33 1.43 2.07
CA ALA A 34 7.65 2.71 1.82
C ALA A 34 8.28 3.91 2.57
N GLN A 35 9.17 3.67 3.55
CA GLN A 35 9.93 4.71 4.23
C GLN A 35 11.30 4.96 3.60
N VAL A 36 11.79 4.06 2.74
CA VAL A 36 13.03 4.24 1.99
C VAL A 36 12.78 5.21 0.85
N VAL A 37 13.38 6.41 0.95
CA VAL A 37 13.28 7.46 -0.07
C VAL A 37 14.18 7.16 -1.27
N LEU A 38 13.74 7.55 -2.46
CA LEU A 38 14.55 7.46 -3.67
C LEU A 38 15.72 8.47 -3.57
N PRO A 39 16.97 8.02 -3.79
CA PRO A 39 18.11 8.93 -3.79
C PRO A 39 17.98 9.90 -4.97
N GLY A 40 18.19 11.20 -4.72
CA GLY A 40 18.13 12.25 -5.74
C GLY A 40 16.78 12.95 -5.89
N ILE A 41 15.78 12.63 -5.06
CA ILE A 41 14.52 13.38 -4.98
C ILE A 41 14.46 14.20 -3.69
N ASP A 42 14.14 15.48 -3.81
CA ASP A 42 13.87 16.35 -2.66
C ASP A 42 12.44 16.11 -2.14
N ALA A 43 12.33 15.22 -1.15
CA ALA A 43 11.06 14.88 -0.53
C ALA A 43 10.37 16.10 0.14
N ALA A 44 11.13 17.10 0.58
CA ALA A 44 10.56 18.28 1.23
C ALA A 44 9.82 19.17 0.21
N GLN A 45 10.31 19.26 -1.03
CA GLN A 45 9.63 19.97 -2.11
C GLN A 45 8.36 19.23 -2.57
N LEU A 46 8.38 17.89 -2.61
CA LEU A 46 7.19 17.08 -2.92
C LEU A 46 6.11 17.20 -1.84
N GLU A 47 6.52 17.20 -0.58
CA GLU A 47 5.62 17.38 0.55
C GLU A 47 5.01 18.80 0.55
N ALA A 48 5.81 19.82 0.24
CA ALA A 48 5.30 21.18 0.05
C ALA A 48 4.29 21.28 -1.11
N LEU A 49 4.55 20.62 -2.24
CA LEU A 49 3.61 20.57 -3.38
C LEU A 49 2.31 19.82 -3.03
N ALA A 50 2.42 18.71 -2.30
CA ALA A 50 1.28 17.94 -1.81
C ALA A 50 0.42 18.77 -0.84
N ASN A 51 1.04 19.51 0.08
CA ASN A 51 0.34 20.40 1.02
C ASN A 51 -0.39 21.55 0.31
N ASN A 52 0.17 22.09 -0.76
CA ASN A 52 -0.48 23.13 -1.58
C ASN A 52 -1.59 22.57 -2.50
N THR A 53 -1.56 21.26 -2.82
CA THR A 53 -2.49 20.58 -3.74
C THR A 53 -3.37 19.55 -3.02
N ASN A 54 -3.54 19.69 -1.70
CA ASN A 54 -4.09 18.65 -0.81
C ASN A 54 -5.55 18.23 -1.13
N SER A 55 -6.27 19.00 -1.95
CA SER A 55 -7.65 18.69 -2.39
C SER A 55 -7.76 18.16 -3.83
N GLY A 56 -6.63 17.94 -4.54
CA GLY A 56 -6.61 17.56 -5.95
C GLY A 56 -6.27 16.08 -6.21
N LEU A 57 -6.02 15.77 -7.49
CA LEU A 57 -5.58 14.45 -7.98
C LEU A 57 -4.37 13.90 -7.21
N LEU A 58 -3.47 14.77 -6.75
CA LEU A 58 -2.30 14.38 -5.94
C LEU A 58 -2.69 13.81 -4.57
N GLY A 59 -3.75 14.31 -3.94
CA GLY A 59 -4.26 13.77 -2.68
C GLY A 59 -4.83 12.37 -2.85
N LEU A 60 -5.57 12.13 -3.95
CA LEU A 60 -6.06 10.80 -4.33
C LEU A 60 -4.90 9.84 -4.58
N LEU A 61 -3.91 10.24 -5.39
CA LEU A 61 -2.70 9.46 -5.63
C LEU A 61 -1.98 9.09 -4.33
N ASN A 62 -1.86 10.02 -3.38
CA ASN A 62 -1.22 9.76 -2.10
C ASN A 62 -2.01 8.78 -1.22
N ALA A 63 -3.35 8.86 -1.25
CA ALA A 63 -4.23 7.93 -0.53
C ALA A 63 -4.13 6.50 -1.07
N PHE A 64 -4.09 6.33 -2.40
CA PHE A 64 -3.92 5.02 -3.04
C PHE A 64 -2.53 4.41 -2.87
N THR A 65 -1.51 5.25 -2.65
CA THR A 65 -0.12 4.81 -2.43
C THR A 65 0.26 4.69 -0.95
N GLY A 66 -0.67 5.00 -0.04
CA GLY A 66 -0.48 4.87 1.41
C GLY A 66 0.52 5.87 2.00
N GLY A 67 0.70 7.04 1.35
CA GLY A 67 1.66 8.06 1.78
C GLY A 67 3.06 7.95 1.15
N ALA A 68 3.31 6.91 0.35
CA ALA A 68 4.62 6.64 -0.25
C ALA A 68 4.99 7.62 -1.37
N PHE A 69 3.97 8.14 -2.08
CA PHE A 69 4.17 9.12 -3.16
C PHE A 69 4.66 10.47 -2.62
N ALA A 70 4.02 10.99 -1.57
CA ALA A 70 4.43 12.26 -0.96
C ALA A 70 5.84 12.23 -0.36
N LYS A 71 6.33 11.04 0.01
CA LYS A 71 7.68 10.83 0.53
C LYS A 71 8.72 10.45 -0.53
N ALA A 72 8.32 10.42 -1.81
CA ALA A 72 9.16 9.96 -2.91
C ALA A 72 9.88 8.63 -2.57
N SER A 73 9.15 7.64 -2.07
CA SER A 73 9.72 6.34 -1.70
C SER A 73 10.01 5.46 -2.91
N VAL A 74 10.93 4.50 -2.79
CA VAL A 74 11.13 3.43 -3.79
C VAL A 74 9.81 2.73 -4.17
N PHE A 75 8.84 2.67 -3.24
CA PHE A 75 7.49 2.17 -3.50
C PHE A 75 6.46 3.31 -3.72
N ALA A 76 6.86 4.45 -4.27
CA ALA A 76 6.02 5.65 -4.40
C ALA A 76 4.68 5.40 -5.10
N LEU A 77 4.63 4.50 -6.09
CA LEU A 77 3.39 4.13 -6.80
C LEU A 77 2.71 2.87 -6.21
N GLY A 78 3.32 2.21 -5.23
CA GLY A 78 2.78 1.03 -4.56
C GLY A 78 2.31 -0.05 -5.54
N ILE A 79 1.08 -0.53 -5.34
CA ILE A 79 0.45 -1.56 -6.17
C ILE A 79 -0.29 -0.99 -7.40
N MET A 80 -0.34 0.35 -7.56
CA MET A 80 -1.12 1.01 -8.61
C MET A 80 -0.73 0.59 -10.04
N PRO A 81 0.56 0.41 -10.40
CA PRO A 81 0.94 -0.04 -11.75
C PRO A 81 0.39 -1.42 -12.07
N TYR A 82 0.37 -2.33 -11.08
CA TYR A 82 -0.18 -3.67 -11.25
C TYR A 82 -1.70 -3.64 -11.42
N ILE A 83 -2.41 -2.84 -10.62
CA ILE A 83 -3.86 -2.66 -10.76
C ILE A 83 -4.19 -2.14 -12.15
N SER A 84 -3.51 -1.08 -12.61
CA SER A 84 -3.70 -0.52 -13.94
C SER A 84 -3.42 -1.54 -15.05
N ALA A 85 -2.31 -2.28 -14.97
CA ALA A 85 -1.97 -3.32 -15.93
C ALA A 85 -3.03 -4.45 -15.96
N SER A 86 -3.52 -4.87 -14.79
CA SER A 86 -4.54 -5.92 -14.71
C SER A 86 -5.86 -5.50 -15.37
N ILE A 87 -6.27 -4.24 -15.22
CA ILE A 87 -7.45 -3.67 -15.90
C ILE A 87 -7.24 -3.68 -17.42
N VAL A 88 -6.07 -3.26 -17.89
CA VAL A 88 -5.75 -3.25 -19.33
C VAL A 88 -5.82 -4.66 -19.92
N VAL A 89 -5.17 -5.63 -19.29
CA VAL A 89 -5.19 -7.04 -19.75
C VAL A 89 -6.62 -7.61 -19.73
N GLN A 90 -7.39 -7.30 -18.69
CA GLN A 90 -8.78 -7.75 -18.57
C GLN A 90 -9.66 -7.15 -19.67
N LEU A 91 -9.47 -5.88 -20.04
CA LEU A 91 -10.18 -5.24 -21.15
C LEU A 91 -9.76 -5.81 -22.51
N MET A 92 -8.47 -6.10 -22.69
CA MET A 92 -7.95 -6.74 -23.91
C MET A 92 -8.50 -8.15 -24.13
N GLY A 93 -8.87 -8.87 -23.08
CA GLY A 93 -9.47 -10.21 -23.19
C GLY A 93 -10.98 -10.20 -23.42
N ILE A 94 -11.65 -9.06 -23.24
CA ILE A 94 -13.09 -8.88 -23.46
C ILE A 94 -13.37 -8.31 -24.87
N ALA A 95 -12.42 -7.53 -25.41
CA ALA A 95 -12.44 -7.03 -26.79
C ALA A 95 -12.06 -8.11 -27.81
#